data_AF-A0A0D2KAW9-F1
#
_entry.id   AF-A0A0D2KAW9-F1
#
_cell.length_a   1.000
_cell.length_b   1.000
_cell.length_c   1.000
_cell.angle_alpha   90.00
_cell.angle_beta   90.00
_cell.angle_gamma   90.00
#
_symmetry.space_group_name_H-M   'P 1'
#
loop_
_entity.id
_entity.type
_entity.pdbx_description
1 polymer ?
#
loop_
_entity_poly.entity_id
_entity_poly.type
_entity_poly.pdbx_seq_one_letter_code
_entity_poly.pdbx_strand_id
1 'polypeptide(L)'
;MNRALSIRSRKKDDHAKEASKHTFSISTLRGMHQAELSKKLFKLIKTENHCIEAYETAGRERLSIASQLSDWGEATTDDAVSDISDKIGVIMSEIGEQEDLFAQNLEDYRAILKQIRNIEASVQPSRDQKVKISDEIQKLKYKEPSSPKLVTLEQELVRAEAQNLVAEAQLTNITRQKIKEAYDLHFAATIERAEKQIILAKYGRRLLNLLDDTPVVPGDVRQPFAQAGEARQVLADAEQELQRWEPHLEPIHSNAGGLGANLMPMDDRSTRATSEAPDPIATPVPTEKPAAEAQGTHLEQATA
;
A
#
# COMPACT_ATOMS: atom_id res chain seq x y z
N MET A 1 31.74 -9.89 75.53
CA MET A 1 32.31 -8.58 75.16
C MET A 1 31.56 -8.06 73.95
N ASN A 2 30.62 -7.16 74.17
CA ASN A 2 29.80 -6.51 73.14
C ASN A 2 30.66 -5.44 72.45
N ARG A 3 30.75 -5.44 71.11
CA ARG A 3 31.39 -4.34 70.38
C ARG A 3 30.33 -3.59 69.59
N ALA A 4 30.16 -2.34 70.02
CA ALA A 4 29.20 -1.37 69.53
C ALA A 4 29.58 -0.79 68.17
N LEU A 5 28.54 -0.29 67.51
CA LEU A 5 28.51 0.53 66.31
C LEU A 5 29.41 1.78 66.43
N SER A 6 30.08 2.15 65.34
CA SER A 6 30.69 3.47 65.17
C SER A 6 30.39 4.02 63.77
N ILE A 7 29.93 5.26 63.77
CA ILE A 7 29.50 6.09 62.64
C ILE A 7 30.61 7.09 62.31
N ARG A 8 30.96 7.26 61.03
CA ARG A 8 31.48 8.48 60.37
C ARG A 8 31.45 8.25 58.85
N SER A 9 30.56 8.92 58.10
CA SER A 9 30.73 10.21 57.37
C SER A 9 31.85 10.12 56.30
N ARG A 10 31.72 10.49 55.01
CA ARG A 10 30.93 11.44 54.21
C ARG A 10 31.17 11.06 52.73
N LYS A 11 30.18 11.16 51.82
CA LYS A 11 30.24 12.04 50.62
C LYS A 11 28.89 12.09 49.87
N LYS A 12 28.51 13.34 49.59
CA LYS A 12 27.46 13.89 48.73
C LYS A 12 27.47 13.28 47.31
N ASP A 13 26.31 12.97 46.70
CA ASP A 13 25.57 13.89 45.82
C ASP A 13 24.25 13.25 45.31
N ASP A 14 23.31 14.14 44.99
CA ASP A 14 21.89 13.93 44.74
C ASP A 14 21.53 13.03 43.54
N HIS A 15 20.62 12.08 43.76
CA HIS A 15 19.68 11.59 42.73
C HIS A 15 18.28 11.50 43.31
N ALA A 16 17.64 12.66 43.50
CA ALA A 16 16.20 12.72 43.54
C ALA A 16 15.67 12.27 42.17
N LYS A 17 14.98 11.13 42.14
CA LYS A 17 14.19 10.66 41.00
C LYS A 17 13.10 11.70 40.72
N GLU A 18 13.38 12.60 39.80
CA GLU A 18 12.39 13.51 39.25
C GLU A 18 11.41 12.69 38.41
N ALA A 19 10.14 12.71 38.82
CA ALA A 19 9.05 12.13 38.06
C ALA A 19 9.00 12.81 36.68
N SER A 20 8.94 11.99 35.63
CA SER A 20 8.72 12.43 34.25
C SER A 20 7.50 13.34 34.17
N LYS A 21 7.74 14.66 34.12
CA LYS A 21 6.72 15.65 33.78
C LYS A 21 6.33 15.41 32.33
N HIS A 22 5.23 14.69 32.12
CA HIS A 22 4.51 14.71 30.86
C HIS A 22 4.08 16.14 30.59
N THR A 23 4.88 16.86 29.81
CA THR A 23 4.46 18.10 29.18
C THR A 23 3.33 17.74 28.22
N PHE A 24 2.12 18.15 28.57
CA PHE A 24 0.98 18.11 27.66
C PHE A 24 1.33 18.96 26.43
N SER A 25 1.80 18.31 25.37
CA SER A 25 1.98 18.97 24.08
C SER A 25 0.61 19.40 23.56
N ILE A 26 0.46 20.68 23.24
CA ILE A 26 -0.73 21.26 22.56
C ILE A 26 -1.00 20.55 21.21
N SER A 27 -0.05 19.77 20.69
CA SER A 27 -0.24 18.88 19.55
C SER A 27 -1.23 17.74 19.82
N THR A 28 -1.38 17.31 21.09
CA THR A 28 -2.32 16.24 21.48
C THR A 28 -3.77 16.73 21.59
N LEU A 29 -3.98 18.01 21.92
CA LEU A 29 -5.32 18.62 21.96
C LEU A 29 -5.86 18.94 20.56
N ARG A 30 -4.98 19.06 19.56
CA ARG A 30 -5.38 19.23 18.16
C ARG A 30 -5.99 17.96 17.54
N GLY A 31 -5.85 16.80 18.21
CA GLY A 31 -6.48 15.54 17.82
C GLY A 31 -7.95 15.39 18.24
N MET A 32 -8.46 16.23 19.14
CA MET A 32 -9.88 16.17 19.58
C MET A 32 -10.86 16.70 18.53
N HIS A 33 -10.40 17.54 17.59
CA HIS A 33 -11.18 18.06 16.47
C HIS A 33 -10.75 17.51 15.12
N GLN A 34 -10.12 16.34 15.08
CA GLN A 34 -9.99 15.63 13.83
C GLN A 34 -11.33 14.98 13.49
N ALA A 35 -11.83 15.18 12.27
CA ALA A 35 -13.09 14.57 11.86
C ALA A 35 -13.00 13.03 11.91
N GLU A 36 -14.05 12.40 12.42
CA GLU A 36 -14.11 10.95 12.70
C GLU A 36 -13.65 10.09 11.52
N LEU A 37 -13.96 10.47 10.28
CA LEU A 37 -13.52 9.75 9.08
C LEU A 37 -11.99 9.78 8.92
N SER A 38 -11.39 10.97 9.03
CA SER A 38 -9.94 11.14 8.92
C SER A 38 -9.17 10.48 10.09
N LYS A 39 -9.80 10.29 11.26
CA LYS A 39 -9.22 9.51 12.37
C LYS A 39 -9.10 8.03 12.01
N LYS A 40 -10.10 7.46 11.33
CA LYS A 40 -10.06 6.04 10.90
C LYS A 40 -8.95 5.82 9.88
N LEU A 41 -8.85 6.67 8.86
CA LEU A 41 -7.78 6.57 7.86
C LEU A 41 -6.41 6.84 8.46
N PHE A 42 -6.30 7.78 9.41
CA PHE A 42 -5.06 7.99 10.17
C PHE A 42 -4.63 6.73 10.94
N LYS A 43 -5.57 6.02 11.57
CA LYS A 43 -5.29 4.75 12.26
C LYS A 43 -4.77 3.70 11.28
N LEU A 44 -5.40 3.58 10.10
CA LEU A 44 -4.94 2.68 9.03
C LEU A 44 -3.49 3.00 8.63
N ILE A 45 -3.20 4.26 8.25
CA ILE A 45 -1.86 4.72 7.86
C ILE A 45 -0.82 4.46 8.95
N LYS A 46 -1.22 4.57 10.22
CA LYS A 46 -0.33 4.26 11.34
C LYS A 46 -0.05 2.76 11.45
N THR A 47 -1.06 1.91 11.29
CA THR A 47 -0.87 0.45 11.28
C THR A 47 0.01 0.01 10.11
N GLU A 48 -0.21 0.58 8.91
CA GLU A 48 0.62 0.31 7.72
C GLU A 48 2.10 0.62 7.99
N ASN A 49 2.39 1.71 8.69
CA ASN A 49 3.76 2.06 9.08
C ASN A 49 4.44 0.96 9.90
N HIS A 50 3.74 0.41 10.90
CA HIS A 50 4.29 -0.66 11.72
C HIS A 50 4.49 -1.95 10.91
N CYS A 51 3.64 -2.19 9.90
CA CYS A 51 3.79 -3.33 9.00
C CYS A 51 5.03 -3.17 8.11
N ILE A 52 5.25 -1.97 7.55
CA ILE A 52 6.45 -1.62 6.78
C ILE A 52 7.71 -1.80 7.64
N GLU A 53 7.74 -1.24 8.85
CA GLU A 53 8.86 -1.41 9.80
C GLU A 53 9.15 -2.89 10.12
N ALA A 54 8.12 -3.73 10.17
CA ALA A 54 8.27 -5.16 10.37
C ALA A 54 8.92 -5.85 9.15
N TYR A 55 8.57 -5.46 7.92
CA TYR A 55 9.23 -5.97 6.72
C TYR A 55 10.69 -5.51 6.61
N GLU A 56 10.98 -4.24 6.89
CA GLU A 56 12.37 -3.74 6.94
C GLU A 56 13.19 -4.52 7.99
N THR A 57 12.60 -4.80 9.15
CA THR A 57 13.25 -5.60 10.18
C THR A 57 13.47 -7.03 9.71
N ALA A 58 12.47 -7.65 9.08
CA ALA A 58 12.59 -8.99 8.54
C ALA A 58 13.69 -9.08 7.46
N GLY A 59 13.83 -8.08 6.59
CA GLY A 59 14.92 -7.98 5.62
C GLY A 59 16.29 -7.92 6.27
N ARG A 60 16.48 -7.05 7.28
CA ARG A 60 17.75 -6.97 8.04
C ARG A 60 18.10 -8.25 8.77
N GLU A 61 17.13 -8.85 9.46
CA GLU A 61 17.36 -10.13 10.16
C GLU A 61 17.66 -11.26 9.18
N ARG A 62 17.05 -11.23 7.98
CA ARG A 62 17.34 -12.21 6.94
C ARG A 62 18.80 -12.15 6.47
N LEU A 63 19.36 -10.95 6.28
CA LEU A 63 20.78 -10.75 5.95
C LEU A 63 21.69 -11.25 7.09
N SER A 64 21.31 -10.99 8.34
CA SER A 64 22.03 -11.51 9.51
C SER A 64 22.03 -13.04 9.56
N ILE A 65 20.88 -13.67 9.31
CA ILE A 65 20.74 -15.13 9.23
C ILE A 65 21.63 -15.70 8.10
N ALA A 66 21.67 -15.05 6.94
CA ALA A 66 22.51 -15.47 5.82
C ALA A 66 24.00 -15.48 6.16
N SER A 67 24.50 -14.43 6.83
CA SER A 67 25.88 -14.36 7.32
C SER A 67 26.16 -15.47 8.33
N GLN A 68 25.31 -15.60 9.35
CA GLN A 68 25.50 -16.59 10.41
C GLN A 68 25.47 -18.03 9.87
N LEU A 69 24.66 -18.31 8.86
CA LEU A 69 24.61 -19.62 8.20
C LEU A 69 25.93 -19.94 7.50
N SER A 70 26.50 -18.96 6.80
CA SER A 70 27.77 -19.12 6.08
C SER A 70 28.93 -19.32 7.07
N ASP A 71 28.99 -18.48 8.11
CA ASP A 71 29.98 -18.57 9.19
C ASP A 71 29.92 -19.93 9.92
N TRP A 72 28.70 -20.39 10.23
CA TRP A 72 28.50 -21.70 10.86
C TRP A 72 28.97 -22.85 9.95
N GLY A 73 28.67 -22.77 8.66
CA GLY A 73 29.06 -23.78 7.69
C GLY A 73 30.57 -23.93 7.56
N GLU A 74 31.30 -22.83 7.49
CA GLU A 74 32.78 -22.82 7.49
C GLU A 74 33.34 -23.50 8.76
N ALA A 75 32.73 -23.24 9.93
CA ALA A 75 33.15 -23.83 11.19
C ALA A 75 32.93 -25.35 11.30
N THR A 76 32.13 -25.96 10.42
CA THR A 76 31.87 -27.42 10.45
C THR A 76 33.06 -28.26 10.00
N THR A 77 34.03 -27.68 9.28
CA THR A 77 35.15 -28.39 8.63
C THR A 77 34.72 -29.47 7.62
N ASP A 78 33.44 -29.48 7.21
CA ASP A 78 32.91 -30.28 6.10
C ASP A 78 32.80 -29.39 4.85
N ASP A 79 33.64 -29.64 3.84
CA ASP A 79 33.71 -28.85 2.61
C ASP A 79 32.36 -28.76 1.88
N ALA A 80 31.55 -29.82 1.91
CA ALA A 80 30.25 -29.85 1.27
C ALA A 80 29.25 -28.97 2.02
N VAL A 81 29.22 -29.09 3.35
CA VAL A 81 28.35 -28.26 4.20
C VAL A 81 28.74 -26.79 4.08
N SER A 82 30.03 -26.48 4.12
CA SER A 82 30.55 -25.12 3.98
C SER A 82 30.19 -24.47 2.64
N ASP A 83 30.41 -25.16 1.50
CA ASP A 83 30.10 -24.57 0.20
C ASP A 83 28.58 -24.39 0.01
N ILE A 84 27.76 -25.37 0.41
CA ILE A 84 26.30 -25.30 0.27
C ILE A 84 25.69 -24.24 1.20
N SER A 85 26.15 -24.14 2.45
CA SER A 85 25.66 -23.09 3.37
C SER A 85 25.98 -21.68 2.88
N ASP A 86 27.15 -21.48 2.28
CA ASP A 86 27.55 -20.20 1.67
C ASP A 86 26.60 -19.84 0.50
N LYS A 87 26.32 -20.77 -0.41
CA LYS A 87 25.37 -20.52 -1.52
C LYS A 87 23.94 -20.30 -1.04
N ILE A 88 23.49 -21.01 0.00
CA ILE A 88 22.18 -20.76 0.63
C ILE A 88 22.18 -19.38 1.29
N GLY A 89 23.30 -18.96 1.89
CA GLY A 89 23.51 -17.61 2.40
C GLY A 89 23.24 -16.56 1.33
N VAL A 90 23.80 -16.71 0.13
CA VAL A 90 23.54 -15.80 -1.00
C VAL A 90 22.04 -15.73 -1.35
N ILE A 91 21.37 -16.88 -1.48
CA ILE A 91 19.91 -16.92 -1.75
C ILE A 91 19.11 -16.24 -0.64
N MET A 92 19.48 -16.47 0.63
CA MET A 92 18.82 -15.87 1.79
C MET A 92 19.03 -14.36 1.81
N SER A 93 20.22 -13.87 1.50
CA SER A 93 20.51 -12.44 1.41
C SER A 93 19.64 -11.77 0.35
N GLU A 94 19.56 -12.37 -0.85
CA GLU A 94 18.71 -11.84 -1.92
C GLU A 94 17.22 -11.83 -1.52
N ILE A 95 16.71 -12.85 -0.80
CA ILE A 95 15.37 -12.81 -0.22
C ILE A 95 15.20 -11.61 0.72
N GLY A 96 16.23 -11.29 1.52
CA GLY A 96 16.25 -10.13 2.41
C GLY A 96 16.21 -8.80 1.66
N GLU A 97 16.92 -8.69 0.53
CA GLU A 97 16.88 -7.50 -0.33
C GLU A 97 15.50 -7.32 -0.98
N GLN A 98 14.84 -8.40 -1.39
CA GLN A 98 13.46 -8.34 -1.89
C GLN A 98 12.45 -7.88 -0.82
N GLU A 99 12.68 -8.17 0.47
CA GLU A 99 11.85 -7.61 1.56
C GLU A 99 12.04 -6.10 1.72
N ASP A 100 13.27 -5.59 1.59
CA ASP A 100 13.55 -4.16 1.68
C ASP A 100 12.92 -3.39 0.51
N LEU A 101 13.05 -3.90 -0.72
CA LEU A 101 12.37 -3.34 -1.89
C LEU A 101 10.85 -3.32 -1.73
N PHE A 102 10.27 -4.39 -1.19
CA PHE A 102 8.84 -4.43 -0.90
C PHE A 102 8.42 -3.39 0.14
N ALA A 103 9.20 -3.22 1.22
CA ALA A 103 8.94 -2.21 2.23
C ALA A 103 8.96 -0.78 1.64
N GLN A 104 9.90 -0.49 0.74
CA GLN A 104 9.96 0.78 0.01
C GLN A 104 8.70 1.02 -0.83
N ASN A 105 8.27 0.02 -1.62
CA ASN A 105 7.04 0.10 -2.43
C ASN A 105 5.77 0.30 -1.57
N LEU A 106 5.72 -0.30 -0.38
CA LEU A 106 4.62 -0.08 0.56
C LEU A 106 4.60 1.35 1.12
N GLU A 107 5.74 2.03 1.26
CA GLU A 107 5.76 3.43 1.67
C GLU A 107 5.20 4.35 0.57
N ASP A 108 5.42 4.04 -0.72
CA ASP A 108 4.81 4.75 -1.84
C ASP A 108 3.28 4.62 -1.85
N TYR A 109 2.76 3.40 -1.68
CA TYR A 109 1.33 3.13 -1.45
C TYR A 109 0.81 3.96 -0.26
N ARG A 110 1.53 3.93 0.87
CA ARG A 110 1.15 4.64 2.09
C ARG A 110 1.17 6.15 1.91
N ALA A 111 2.05 6.69 1.06
CA ALA A 111 2.07 8.10 0.71
C ALA A 111 0.76 8.52 0.01
N ILE A 112 0.19 7.68 -0.85
CA ILE A 112 -1.11 7.93 -1.50
C ILE A 112 -2.24 7.94 -0.47
N LEU A 113 -2.25 7.02 0.51
CA LEU A 113 -3.23 7.06 1.59
C LEU A 113 -3.15 8.36 2.42
N LYS A 114 -1.93 8.87 2.66
CA LYS A 114 -1.74 10.18 3.32
C LYS A 114 -2.38 11.31 2.51
N GLN A 115 -2.33 11.26 1.17
CA GLN A 115 -3.00 12.23 0.30
C GLN A 115 -4.53 12.21 0.51
N ILE A 116 -5.15 11.03 0.51
CA ILE A 116 -6.59 10.88 0.76
C ILE A 116 -6.97 11.52 2.10
N ARG A 117 -6.24 11.18 3.18
CA ARG A 117 -6.47 11.74 4.52
C ARG A 117 -6.35 13.26 4.55
N ASN A 118 -5.37 13.83 3.85
CA ASN A 118 -5.16 15.27 3.81
C ASN A 118 -6.33 15.98 3.10
N ILE A 119 -6.86 15.38 2.04
CA ILE A 119 -8.01 15.91 1.31
C ILE A 119 -9.27 15.81 2.16
N GLU A 120 -9.50 14.67 2.84
CA GLU A 120 -10.58 14.53 3.83
C GLU A 120 -10.50 15.61 4.93
N ALA A 121 -9.30 15.89 5.44
CA ALA A 121 -9.09 16.94 6.45
C ALA A 121 -9.40 18.34 5.88
N SER A 122 -9.06 18.60 4.61
CA SER A 122 -9.31 19.87 3.93
C SER A 122 -10.79 20.18 3.69
N VAL A 123 -11.66 19.16 3.68
CA VAL A 123 -13.12 19.33 3.53
C VAL A 123 -13.81 19.68 4.85
N GLN A 124 -13.18 19.40 6.01
CA GLN A 124 -13.81 19.65 7.32
C GLN A 124 -14.22 21.11 7.56
N PRO A 125 -13.42 22.14 7.21
CA PRO A 125 -13.84 23.53 7.37
C PRO A 125 -15.17 23.85 6.66
N SER A 126 -15.43 23.26 5.49
CA SER A 126 -16.69 23.46 4.76
C SER A 126 -17.88 22.83 5.49
N ARG A 127 -17.68 21.67 6.12
CA ARG A 127 -18.70 20.99 6.93
C ARG A 127 -19.01 21.80 8.19
N ASP A 128 -17.97 22.25 8.87
CA ASP A 128 -18.06 23.03 10.11
C ASP A 128 -18.72 24.38 9.87
N GLN A 129 -18.39 25.06 8.76
CA GLN A 129 -19.02 26.33 8.39
C GLN A 129 -20.53 26.18 8.16
N LYS A 130 -20.97 25.13 7.45
CA LYS A 130 -22.39 24.84 7.24
C LYS A 130 -23.14 24.62 8.56
N VAL A 131 -22.57 23.80 9.45
CA VAL A 131 -23.16 23.51 10.77
C VAL A 131 -23.26 24.79 11.61
N LYS A 132 -22.18 25.59 11.65
CA LYS A 132 -22.14 26.84 12.40
C LYS A 132 -23.22 27.83 11.94
N ILE A 133 -23.39 28.04 10.64
CA ILE A 133 -24.42 28.95 10.10
C ILE A 133 -25.82 28.41 10.44
N SER A 134 -26.04 27.09 10.30
CA SER A 134 -27.30 26.44 10.68
C SER A 134 -27.65 26.66 12.16
N ASP A 135 -26.68 26.49 13.06
CA ASP A 135 -26.87 26.68 14.50
C ASP A 135 -27.15 28.16 14.84
N GLU A 136 -26.47 29.10 14.17
CA GLU A 136 -26.72 30.54 14.31
C GLU A 136 -28.15 30.91 13.87
N ILE A 137 -28.64 30.33 12.76
CA ILE A 137 -30.02 30.49 12.30
C ILE A 137 -31.02 29.95 13.33
N GLN A 138 -30.81 28.74 13.85
CA GLN A 138 -31.70 28.14 14.84
C GLN A 138 -31.76 28.97 16.13
N LYS A 139 -30.60 29.42 16.61
CA LYS A 139 -30.50 30.27 17.80
C LYS A 139 -31.18 31.62 17.59
N LEU A 140 -31.03 32.22 16.41
CA LEU A 140 -31.66 33.50 16.09
C LEU A 140 -33.18 33.34 15.92
N LYS A 141 -33.65 32.27 15.27
CA LYS A 141 -35.08 31.91 15.16
C LYS A 141 -35.75 31.77 16.52
N TYR A 142 -35.06 31.17 17.49
CA TYR A 142 -35.59 31.00 18.84
C TYR A 142 -35.64 32.31 19.65
N LYS A 143 -34.60 33.16 19.54
CA LYS A 143 -34.47 34.38 20.36
C LYS A 143 -35.14 35.62 19.77
N GLU A 144 -34.99 35.81 18.46
CA GLU A 144 -35.40 37.01 17.73
C GLU A 144 -35.97 36.62 16.35
N PRO A 145 -37.17 36.02 16.29
CA PRO A 145 -37.74 35.47 15.06
C PRO A 145 -38.03 36.53 13.98
N SER A 146 -38.16 37.79 14.34
CA SER A 146 -38.38 38.92 13.42
C SER A 146 -37.08 39.64 13.00
N SER A 147 -35.91 39.12 13.36
CA SER A 147 -34.62 39.74 13.05
C SER A 147 -34.36 39.73 11.54
N PRO A 148 -34.04 40.88 10.90
CA PRO A 148 -33.73 40.93 9.47
C PRO A 148 -32.43 40.19 9.11
N LYS A 149 -31.56 39.91 10.10
CA LYS A 149 -30.34 39.10 9.95
C LYS A 149 -30.63 37.64 9.60
N LEU A 150 -31.85 37.18 9.83
CA LEU A 150 -32.27 35.81 9.54
C LEU A 150 -32.23 35.55 8.02
N VAL A 151 -32.70 36.51 7.21
CA VAL A 151 -32.68 36.42 5.74
C VAL A 151 -31.24 36.35 5.21
N THR A 152 -30.33 37.15 5.78
CA THR A 152 -28.92 37.15 5.36
C THR A 152 -28.23 35.83 5.71
N LEU A 153 -28.48 35.28 6.90
CA LEU A 153 -27.91 34.00 7.32
C LEU A 153 -28.48 32.84 6.49
N GLU A 154 -29.76 32.87 6.13
CA GLU A 154 -30.37 31.86 5.24
C GLU A 154 -29.73 31.87 3.84
N GLN A 155 -29.46 33.06 3.28
CA GLN A 155 -28.72 33.16 2.01
C GLN A 155 -27.27 32.65 2.14
N GLU A 156 -26.61 32.96 3.27
CA GLU A 156 -25.27 32.45 3.56
C GLU A 156 -25.26 30.92 3.71
N LEU A 157 -26.29 30.34 4.34
CA LEU A 157 -26.45 28.89 4.46
C LEU A 157 -26.56 28.23 3.09
N VAL A 158 -27.39 28.76 2.19
CA VAL A 158 -27.52 28.23 0.81
C VAL A 158 -26.17 28.24 0.09
N ARG A 159 -25.38 29.30 0.27
CA ARG A 159 -24.01 29.38 -0.30
C ARG A 159 -23.08 28.33 0.32
N ALA A 160 -23.10 28.18 1.64
CA ALA A 160 -22.27 27.21 2.35
C ALA A 160 -22.65 25.76 2.00
N GLU A 161 -23.94 25.48 1.79
CA GLU A 161 -24.43 24.19 1.32
C GLU A 161 -23.91 23.86 -0.08
N ALA A 162 -23.99 24.81 -1.02
CA ALA A 162 -23.45 24.63 -2.36
C ALA A 162 -21.93 24.36 -2.35
N GLN A 163 -21.17 25.11 -1.55
CA GLN A 163 -19.73 24.89 -1.39
C GLN A 163 -19.43 23.51 -0.79
N ASN A 164 -20.18 23.10 0.23
CA ASN A 164 -20.04 21.78 0.84
C ASN A 164 -20.36 20.67 -0.16
N LEU A 165 -21.40 20.80 -0.98
CA LEU A 165 -21.73 19.81 -2.02
C LEU A 165 -20.58 19.62 -3.02
N VAL A 166 -19.96 20.71 -3.48
CA VAL A 166 -18.81 20.65 -4.39
C VAL A 166 -17.62 19.97 -3.70
N ALA A 167 -17.30 20.35 -2.47
CA ALA A 167 -16.18 19.78 -1.72
C ALA A 167 -16.35 18.27 -1.46
N GLU A 168 -17.56 17.82 -1.11
CA GLU A 168 -17.89 16.40 -0.90
C GLU A 168 -17.81 15.59 -2.21
N ALA A 169 -18.28 16.15 -3.33
CA ALA A 169 -18.18 15.52 -4.63
C ALA A 169 -16.72 15.35 -5.05
N GLN A 170 -15.90 16.39 -4.87
CA GLN A 170 -14.46 16.34 -5.14
C GLN A 170 -13.75 15.31 -4.26
N LEU A 171 -14.02 15.31 -2.95
CA LEU A 171 -13.47 14.30 -2.04
C LEU A 171 -13.82 12.89 -2.51
N THR A 172 -15.08 12.66 -2.87
CA THR A 172 -15.54 11.35 -3.31
C THR A 172 -14.82 10.89 -4.59
N ASN A 173 -14.65 11.79 -5.57
CA ASN A 173 -13.98 11.48 -6.84
C ASN A 173 -12.50 11.18 -6.63
N ILE A 174 -11.81 12.03 -5.87
CA ILE A 174 -10.39 11.85 -5.54
C ILE A 174 -10.19 10.55 -4.76
N THR A 175 -10.99 10.29 -3.73
CA THR A 175 -10.85 9.07 -2.92
C THR A 175 -10.98 7.82 -3.77
N ARG A 176 -11.93 7.77 -4.73
CA ARG A 176 -12.04 6.64 -5.66
C ARG A 176 -10.82 6.50 -6.56
N GLN A 177 -10.32 7.60 -7.10
CA GLN A 177 -9.12 7.59 -7.96
C GLN A 177 -7.90 7.11 -7.18
N LYS A 178 -7.66 7.69 -6.00
CA LYS A 178 -6.48 7.44 -5.18
C LYS A 178 -6.51 6.07 -4.50
N ILE A 179 -7.68 5.53 -4.15
CA ILE A 179 -7.77 4.14 -3.67
C ILE A 179 -7.34 3.16 -4.77
N LYS A 180 -7.77 3.38 -6.02
CA LYS A 180 -7.32 2.55 -7.15
C LYS A 180 -5.79 2.62 -7.30
N GLU A 181 -5.26 3.83 -7.38
CA GLU A 181 -3.81 4.08 -7.52
C GLU A 181 -3.00 3.45 -6.37
N ALA A 182 -3.46 3.61 -5.12
CA ALA A 182 -2.80 3.08 -3.95
C ALA A 182 -2.72 1.54 -4.00
N TYR A 183 -3.86 0.87 -4.21
CA TYR A 183 -3.89 -0.59 -4.16
C TYR A 183 -3.34 -1.26 -5.42
N ASP A 184 -3.30 -0.56 -6.55
CA ASP A 184 -2.54 -0.98 -7.73
C ASP A 184 -1.05 -1.16 -7.37
N LEU A 185 -0.41 -0.11 -6.80
CA LEU A 185 0.98 -0.19 -6.32
C LEU A 185 1.18 -1.29 -5.27
N HIS A 186 0.28 -1.37 -4.28
CA HIS A 186 0.40 -2.37 -3.21
C HIS A 186 0.37 -3.80 -3.78
N PHE A 187 -0.60 -4.11 -4.64
CA PHE A 187 -0.75 -5.46 -5.17
C PHE A 187 0.32 -5.80 -6.21
N ALA A 188 0.73 -4.85 -7.06
CA ALA A 188 1.86 -5.01 -7.95
C ALA A 188 3.14 -5.38 -7.18
N ALA A 189 3.47 -4.63 -6.12
CA ALA A 189 4.62 -4.90 -5.27
C ALA A 189 4.53 -6.26 -4.55
N THR A 190 3.32 -6.65 -4.14
CA THR A 190 3.07 -7.96 -3.50
C THR A 190 3.32 -9.11 -4.47
N ILE A 191 2.85 -8.98 -5.72
CA ILE A 191 3.04 -9.97 -6.79
C ILE A 191 4.53 -10.10 -7.11
N GLU A 192 5.21 -8.98 -7.37
CA GLU A 192 6.64 -8.97 -7.64
C GLU A 192 7.46 -9.66 -6.54
N ARG A 193 7.22 -9.28 -5.27
CA ARG A 193 7.88 -9.91 -4.12
C ARG A 193 7.66 -11.42 -4.11
N ALA A 194 6.41 -11.86 -4.27
CA ALA A 194 6.07 -13.27 -4.20
C ALA A 194 6.72 -14.07 -5.33
N GLU A 195 6.66 -13.58 -6.56
CA GLU A 195 7.21 -14.26 -7.73
C GLU A 195 8.73 -14.38 -7.66
N LYS A 196 9.43 -13.31 -7.28
CA LYS A 196 10.89 -13.33 -7.09
C LYS A 196 11.32 -14.25 -5.95
N GLN A 197 10.58 -14.25 -4.83
CA GLN A 197 10.85 -15.19 -3.73
C GLN A 197 10.58 -16.65 -4.12
N ILE A 198 9.58 -16.92 -4.97
CA ILE A 198 9.34 -18.26 -5.51
C ILE A 198 10.53 -18.73 -6.34
N ILE A 199 11.09 -17.88 -7.20
CA ILE A 199 12.31 -18.18 -7.98
C ILE A 199 13.44 -18.56 -7.03
N LEU A 200 13.78 -17.68 -6.08
CA LEU A 200 14.84 -17.89 -5.10
C LEU A 200 14.67 -19.19 -4.29
N ALA A 201 13.44 -19.45 -3.81
CA ALA A 201 13.15 -20.65 -3.05
C ALA A 201 13.34 -21.94 -3.86
N LYS A 202 12.99 -21.93 -5.16
CA LYS A 202 13.22 -23.09 -6.05
C LYS A 202 14.71 -23.38 -6.20
N TYR A 203 15.54 -22.36 -6.43
CA TYR A 203 16.99 -22.53 -6.55
C TYR A 203 17.65 -22.90 -5.22
N GLY A 204 17.20 -22.33 -4.11
CA GLY A 204 17.62 -22.74 -2.76
C GLY A 204 17.35 -24.24 -2.50
N ARG A 205 16.18 -24.75 -2.93
CA ARG A 205 15.90 -26.20 -2.86
C ARG A 205 16.77 -27.03 -3.79
N ARG A 206 17.14 -26.51 -4.97
CA ARG A 206 18.05 -27.18 -5.90
C ARG A 206 19.45 -27.34 -5.30
N LEU A 207 19.94 -26.33 -4.57
CA LEU A 207 21.22 -26.42 -3.84
C LEU A 207 21.22 -27.57 -2.83
N LEU A 208 20.11 -27.82 -2.13
CA LEU A 208 20.04 -28.92 -1.15
C LEU A 208 20.25 -30.30 -1.77
N ASN A 209 19.88 -30.49 -3.04
CA ASN A 209 20.08 -31.77 -3.73
C ASN A 209 21.57 -32.05 -4.05
N LEU A 210 22.46 -31.07 -3.83
CA LEU A 210 23.90 -31.22 -4.00
C LEU A 210 24.59 -31.72 -2.71
N LEU A 211 23.85 -31.86 -1.61
CA LEU A 211 24.40 -32.37 -0.37
C LEU A 211 24.10 -33.87 -0.26
N ASP A 212 25.15 -34.69 -0.25
CA ASP A 212 25.01 -36.13 0.03
C ASP A 212 24.82 -36.36 1.54
N ASP A 213 23.64 -36.87 1.89
CA ASP A 213 23.26 -37.21 3.27
C ASP A 213 23.49 -38.68 3.61
N THR A 214 24.13 -39.45 2.72
CA THR A 214 24.47 -40.85 2.96
C THR A 214 25.30 -40.97 4.25
N PRO A 215 24.86 -41.79 5.24
CA PRO A 215 25.61 -42.00 6.47
C PRO A 215 26.96 -42.66 6.20
N VAL A 216 27.99 -42.22 6.94
CA VAL A 216 29.34 -42.79 6.88
C VAL A 216 29.56 -43.71 8.07
N VAL A 217 30.22 -44.85 7.85
CA VAL A 217 30.58 -45.77 8.93
C VAL A 217 31.66 -45.13 9.80
N PRO A 218 31.60 -45.23 11.13
CA PRO A 218 32.64 -44.69 12.00
C PRO A 218 34.04 -45.19 11.62
N GLY A 219 34.96 -44.27 11.31
CA GLY A 219 36.33 -44.55 10.87
C GLY A 219 36.55 -44.41 9.36
N ASP A 220 35.48 -44.39 8.56
CA ASP A 220 35.58 -44.09 7.12
C ASP A 220 35.64 -42.58 6.88
N VAL A 221 36.32 -42.20 5.79
CA VAL A 221 36.44 -40.81 5.35
C VAL A 221 35.32 -40.50 4.35
N ARG A 222 34.66 -39.35 4.55
CA ARG A 222 33.62 -38.86 3.64
C ARG A 222 34.24 -38.50 2.29
N GLN A 223 33.49 -38.70 1.21
CA GLN A 223 33.97 -38.34 -0.13
C GLN A 223 34.16 -36.82 -0.24
N PRO A 224 35.20 -36.34 -0.94
CA PRO A 224 35.39 -34.91 -1.18
C PRO A 224 34.21 -34.31 -1.95
N PHE A 225 33.90 -33.04 -1.67
CA PHE A 225 32.81 -32.34 -2.34
C PHE A 225 33.16 -32.02 -3.80
N ALA A 226 32.48 -32.68 -4.75
CA ALA A 226 32.73 -32.52 -6.18
C ALA A 226 31.81 -31.49 -6.88
N GLN A 227 30.75 -31.05 -6.22
CA GLN A 227 29.65 -30.31 -6.86
C GLN A 227 29.75 -28.78 -6.74
N ALA A 228 30.88 -28.24 -6.28
CA ALA A 228 31.08 -26.79 -6.15
C ALA A 228 30.88 -26.02 -7.47
N GLY A 229 31.22 -26.63 -8.61
CA GLY A 229 30.95 -26.05 -9.94
C GLY A 229 29.46 -25.96 -10.25
N GLU A 230 28.71 -27.01 -9.93
CA GLU A 230 27.27 -27.05 -10.12
C GLU A 230 26.54 -26.08 -9.17
N ALA A 231 26.97 -25.99 -7.91
CA ALA A 231 26.41 -25.05 -6.93
C ALA A 231 26.54 -23.58 -7.39
N ARG A 232 27.69 -23.21 -7.98
CA ARG A 232 27.86 -21.89 -8.60
C ARG A 232 26.94 -21.68 -9.80
N GLN A 233 26.75 -22.71 -10.62
CA GLN A 233 25.82 -22.63 -11.76
C GLN A 233 24.38 -22.43 -11.29
N VAL A 234 23.96 -23.07 -10.19
CA VAL A 234 22.62 -22.89 -9.60
C VAL A 234 22.37 -21.43 -9.21
N LEU A 235 23.37 -20.73 -8.66
CA LEU A 235 23.24 -19.30 -8.38
C LEU A 235 23.18 -18.45 -9.65
N ALA A 236 24.03 -18.74 -10.65
CA ALA A 236 24.00 -18.02 -11.92
C ALA A 236 22.66 -18.19 -12.66
N ASP A 237 22.06 -19.38 -12.59
CA ASP A 237 20.72 -19.65 -13.14
C ASP A 237 19.66 -18.84 -12.38
N ALA A 238 19.75 -18.75 -11.05
CA ALA A 238 18.84 -17.95 -10.21
C ALA A 238 18.91 -16.46 -10.56
N GLU A 239 20.13 -15.91 -10.66
CA GLU A 239 20.36 -14.53 -11.07
C GLU A 239 19.78 -14.26 -12.46
N GLN A 240 20.02 -15.15 -13.43
CA GLN A 240 19.48 -15.02 -14.77
C GLN A 240 17.96 -15.06 -14.80
N GLU A 241 17.31 -15.95 -14.03
CA GLU A 241 15.85 -16.02 -13.97
C GLU A 241 15.26 -14.78 -13.30
N LEU A 242 15.90 -14.26 -12.24
CA LEU A 242 15.51 -12.99 -11.62
C LEU A 242 15.65 -11.80 -12.57
N GLN A 243 16.74 -11.72 -13.33
CA GLN A 243 16.95 -10.65 -14.31
C GLN A 243 15.95 -10.69 -15.47
N ARG A 244 15.44 -11.88 -15.81
CA ARG A 244 14.43 -12.08 -16.86
C ARG A 244 13.01 -11.93 -16.36
N TRP A 245 12.81 -11.80 -15.05
CA TRP A 245 11.46 -11.60 -14.51
C TRP A 245 10.89 -10.28 -15.05
N GLU A 246 9.65 -10.33 -15.52
CA GLU A 246 8.90 -9.18 -16.00
C GLU A 246 7.51 -9.19 -15.34
N PRO A 247 6.97 -8.02 -14.98
CA PRO A 247 5.65 -7.94 -14.36
C PRO A 247 4.55 -8.35 -15.34
N HIS A 248 3.75 -9.34 -14.95
CA HIS A 248 2.53 -9.71 -15.66
C HIS A 248 1.29 -9.34 -14.84
N LEU A 249 0.89 -8.07 -14.93
CA LEU A 249 -0.20 -7.50 -14.13
C LEU A 249 -1.42 -7.19 -15.00
N GLU A 250 -2.62 -7.42 -14.45
CA GLU A 250 -3.87 -6.99 -15.08
C GLU A 250 -3.97 -5.44 -15.01
N PRO A 251 -4.19 -4.74 -16.14
CA PRO A 251 -4.29 -3.28 -16.12
C PRO A 251 -5.48 -2.78 -15.29
N ILE A 252 -5.24 -1.83 -14.39
CA ILE A 252 -6.32 -1.19 -13.63
C ILE A 252 -7.04 -0.15 -14.50
N HIS A 253 -8.29 -0.43 -14.84
CA HIS A 253 -9.11 0.50 -15.62
C HIS A 253 -9.53 1.74 -14.79
N SER A 254 -9.23 2.93 -15.31
CA SER A 254 -9.63 4.20 -14.69
C SER A 254 -10.40 5.09 -15.67
N ASN A 255 -11.65 5.41 -15.30
CA ASN A 255 -12.48 6.39 -16.00
C ASN A 255 -12.26 7.82 -15.47
N ALA A 256 -11.30 8.01 -14.54
CA ALA A 256 -11.02 9.32 -13.95
C ALA A 256 -10.41 10.30 -14.96
N GLY A 257 -9.91 9.83 -16.11
CA GLY A 257 -9.40 10.68 -17.20
C GLY A 257 -10.44 11.61 -17.82
N GLY A 258 -11.75 11.40 -17.58
CA GLY A 258 -12.83 12.30 -17.97
C GLY A 258 -13.13 13.43 -16.96
N LEU A 259 -12.38 13.51 -15.85
CA LEU A 259 -12.53 14.56 -14.85
C LEU A 259 -11.71 15.79 -15.27
N GLY A 260 -12.35 16.96 -15.34
CA GLY A 260 -11.65 18.22 -15.62
C GLY A 260 -10.72 18.66 -14.49
N ALA A 261 -10.02 19.79 -14.64
CA ALA A 261 -9.08 20.32 -13.63
C ALA A 261 -9.72 20.55 -12.23
N ASN A 262 -11.04 20.71 -12.16
CA ASN A 262 -11.82 20.82 -10.92
C ASN A 262 -12.38 19.48 -10.40
N LEU A 263 -11.97 18.36 -11.00
CA LEU A 263 -12.37 16.99 -10.62
C LEU A 263 -13.88 16.74 -10.67
N MET A 264 -14.55 17.48 -11.54
CA MET A 264 -15.94 17.27 -11.94
C MET A 264 -15.96 16.58 -13.31
N PRO A 265 -16.99 15.74 -13.60
CA PRO A 265 -17.18 15.19 -14.93
C PRO A 265 -17.21 16.31 -15.96
N MET A 266 -16.41 16.19 -17.02
CA MET A 266 -16.61 17.02 -18.20
C MET A 266 -17.91 16.56 -18.87
N ASP A 267 -18.87 17.47 -19.06
CA ASP A 267 -20.03 17.20 -19.90
C ASP A 267 -19.53 16.92 -21.31
N ASP A 268 -19.59 15.65 -21.74
CA ASP A 268 -19.27 15.24 -23.09
C ASP A 268 -20.41 15.66 -24.04
N ARG A 269 -20.47 16.96 -24.34
CA ARG A 269 -21.45 17.54 -25.28
C ARG A 269 -20.99 17.51 -26.74
N SER A 270 -19.91 16.79 -27.08
CA SER A 270 -19.32 16.83 -28.43
C SER A 270 -19.65 15.68 -29.37
N THR A 271 -20.56 14.74 -29.04
CA THR A 271 -20.89 13.62 -29.94
C THR A 271 -22.35 13.54 -30.39
N ARG A 272 -23.16 14.59 -30.22
CA ARG A 272 -24.55 14.59 -30.74
C ARG A 272 -25.05 15.95 -31.22
N ALA A 273 -24.36 16.55 -32.18
CA ALA A 273 -24.93 17.59 -33.02
C ALA A 273 -24.08 17.79 -34.29
N THR A 274 -24.31 16.97 -35.32
CA THR A 274 -24.18 17.34 -36.75
C THR A 274 -24.37 16.09 -37.62
N SER A 275 -25.62 15.83 -38.01
CA SER A 275 -25.98 15.32 -39.35
C SER A 275 -27.45 14.95 -39.35
N GLU A 276 -28.31 15.93 -39.64
CA GLU A 276 -29.54 15.66 -40.39
C GLU A 276 -30.13 16.98 -40.89
N ALA A 277 -29.80 17.30 -42.14
CA ALA A 277 -30.67 18.08 -43.01
C ALA A 277 -30.75 17.32 -44.35
N PRO A 278 -31.92 17.24 -44.99
CA PRO A 278 -32.24 16.22 -45.99
C PRO A 278 -31.94 16.70 -47.42
N ASP A 279 -31.44 15.81 -48.26
CA ASP A 279 -31.35 16.05 -49.71
C ASP A 279 -32.59 15.53 -50.46
N PRO A 280 -32.96 16.14 -51.61
CA PRO A 280 -34.24 15.93 -52.27
C PRO A 280 -34.25 14.83 -53.33
N ILE A 281 -35.49 14.43 -53.65
CA ILE A 281 -36.01 13.35 -54.50
C ILE A 281 -35.52 13.37 -55.97
N ALA A 282 -35.19 12.19 -56.51
CA ALA A 282 -35.56 11.76 -57.88
C ALA A 282 -35.54 10.21 -58.02
N THR A 283 -36.63 9.64 -58.56
CA THR A 283 -36.90 8.21 -58.89
C THR A 283 -36.78 8.00 -60.43
N PRO A 284 -37.02 6.80 -61.06
CA PRO A 284 -37.41 5.46 -60.58
C PRO A 284 -36.67 4.22 -61.18
N VAL A 285 -37.11 3.04 -60.67
CA VAL A 285 -36.81 1.59 -60.85
C VAL A 285 -36.86 1.01 -62.31
N PRO A 286 -36.36 -0.23 -62.60
CA PRO A 286 -37.11 -1.50 -62.37
C PRO A 286 -36.25 -2.71 -61.89
N THR A 287 -36.60 -3.37 -60.77
CA THR A 287 -37.23 -4.71 -60.58
C THR A 287 -36.42 -5.97 -60.95
N GLU A 288 -36.07 -6.78 -59.94
CA GLU A 288 -36.39 -8.22 -59.87
C GLU A 288 -36.25 -8.75 -58.41
N LYS A 289 -36.96 -9.84 -58.09
CA LYS A 289 -37.37 -10.31 -56.74
C LYS A 289 -36.90 -11.80 -56.52
N PRO A 290 -37.24 -12.54 -55.44
CA PRO A 290 -36.35 -12.89 -54.31
C PRO A 290 -36.23 -14.41 -53.98
N ALA A 291 -35.37 -14.79 -53.02
CA ALA A 291 -35.46 -16.00 -52.16
C ALA A 291 -34.45 -15.83 -50.99
N ALA A 292 -34.78 -15.81 -49.69
CA ALA A 292 -35.42 -16.77 -48.77
C ALA A 292 -34.39 -17.50 -47.86
N GLU A 293 -34.56 -17.27 -46.55
CA GLU A 293 -34.35 -18.19 -45.39
C GLU A 293 -32.94 -18.60 -44.90
N ALA A 294 -32.64 -18.25 -43.64
CA ALA A 294 -32.44 -19.16 -42.48
C ALA A 294 -31.85 -18.35 -41.30
N GLN A 295 -32.58 -18.16 -40.18
CA GLN A 295 -32.39 -18.87 -38.88
C GLN A 295 -30.92 -18.80 -38.40
N GLY A 296 -30.53 -18.12 -37.32
CA GLY A 296 -31.17 -17.95 -36.02
C GLY A 296 -30.45 -18.87 -35.01
N THR A 297 -29.70 -18.31 -34.05
CA THR A 297 -29.58 -18.84 -32.68
C THR A 297 -28.92 -17.79 -31.77
N HIS A 298 -29.63 -17.53 -30.68
CA HIS A 298 -29.31 -16.68 -29.55
C HIS A 298 -29.22 -17.62 -28.32
N LEU A 299 -28.41 -17.24 -27.33
CA LEU A 299 -28.27 -17.70 -25.92
C LEU A 299 -26.80 -18.09 -25.61
N GLU A 300 -26.03 -17.39 -24.78
CA GLU A 300 -26.21 -16.89 -23.40
C GLU A 300 -25.87 -17.94 -22.31
N GLN A 301 -25.25 -17.42 -21.23
CA GLN A 301 -24.99 -17.97 -19.89
C GLN A 301 -23.59 -18.55 -19.67
N ALA A 302 -22.71 -17.94 -18.86
CA ALA A 302 -22.77 -17.53 -17.45
C ALA A 302 -22.37 -18.65 -16.47
N THR A 303 -21.29 -18.36 -15.73
CA THR A 303 -20.91 -18.83 -14.38
C THR A 303 -20.73 -20.34 -14.12
N ALA A 304 -19.48 -20.70 -13.83
CA ALA A 304 -19.09 -21.47 -12.65
C ALA A 304 -17.78 -20.88 -12.10
#